data_AF-A0A1F4FGI5-F1
#
_entry.id   AF-A0A1F4FGI5-F1
#
_cell.length_a   1.000
_cell.length_b   1.000
_cell.length_c   1.000
_cell.angle_alpha   90.00
_cell.angle_beta   90.00
_cell.angle_gamma   90.00
#
_symmetry.space_group_name_H-M   'P 1'
#
loop_
_entity.id
_entity.type
_entity.pdbx_description
1 polymer ?
#
loop_
_entity_poly.entity_id
_entity_poly.type
_entity_poly.pdbx_seq_one_letter_code
_entity_poly.pdbx_strand_id
1 'polypeptide(L)' 'MRTTVRLDERLLAEAKKHAADTGRTLTAVLEDALRETLARRSTRVKRKPVRLKTVRGDGVRPGVDLDDTAALLDLMES' A
#
# COMPACT_ATOMS: atom_id res chain seq x y z
N MET A 1 -18.57 -3.64 -21.13
CA MET A 1 -19.29 -2.49 -21.75
C MET A 1 -18.29 -1.72 -22.59
N ARG A 2 -18.68 -1.21 -23.77
CA ARG A 2 -17.78 -0.40 -24.62
C ARG A 2 -18.06 1.09 -24.39
N THR A 3 -17.03 1.83 -24.01
CA THR A 3 -17.11 3.27 -23.75
C THR A 3 -16.01 3.97 -24.53
N THR A 4 -16.33 5.09 -25.18
CA THR A 4 -15.35 5.94 -25.87
C THR A 4 -15.05 7.15 -24.98
N VAL A 5 -13.77 7.40 -24.72
CA VAL A 5 -13.31 8.53 -23.91
C VAL A 5 -12.38 9.42 -24.73
N ARG A 6 -12.37 10.72 -24.44
CA ARG A 6 -11.37 11.65 -24.99
C ARG A 6 -10.14 11.62 -24.07
N LEU A 7 -8.95 11.45 -24.66
CA LEU A 7 -7.69 11.37 -23.94
C LEU A 7 -6.67 12.26 -24.65
N ASP A 8 -5.78 12.88 -23.88
CA ASP A 8 -4.62 13.59 -24.43
C ASP A 8 -3.77 12.63 -25.29
N GLU A 9 -3.26 13.12 -26.42
CA GLU A 9 -2.53 12.30 -27.39
C GLU A 9 -1.23 11.74 -26.81
N ARG A 10 -0.51 12.53 -25.99
CA ARG A 10 0.74 12.09 -25.38
C ARG A 10 0.46 11.00 -24.35
N LEU A 11 -0.58 11.19 -23.53
CA LEU A 11 -1.01 10.18 -22.57
C LEU A 11 -1.46 8.88 -23.25
N LEU A 12 -2.15 8.96 -24.40
CA LEU A 12 -2.51 7.78 -25.18
C LEU A 12 -1.27 7.04 -25.71
N ALA A 13 -0.26 7.78 -26.17
CA ALA A 13 0.99 7.19 -26.66
C ALA A 13 1.76 6.47 -25.53
N GLU A 14 1.86 7.10 -24.35
CA GLU A 14 2.50 6.51 -23.17
C GLU A 14 1.75 5.26 -22.70
N ALA A 15 0.42 5.30 -22.62
CA ALA A 15 -0.38 4.16 -22.21
C ALA A 15 -0.25 2.97 -23.19
N LYS A 16 -0.18 3.25 -24.49
CA LYS A 16 0.08 2.21 -25.52
C LYS A 16 1.46 1.59 -25.37
N LYS A 17 2.49 2.42 -25.14
CA LYS A 17 3.85 1.93 -24.90
C LYS A 17 3.88 1.02 -23.67
N HIS A 18 3.31 1.47 -22.56
CA HIS A 18 3.24 0.69 -21.34
C HIS A 18 2.49 -0.65 -21.51
N ALA A 19 1.39 -0.64 -22.27
CA ALA A 19 0.65 -1.85 -22.59
C ALA A 19 1.52 -2.83 -23.40
N ALA A 20 2.26 -2.35 -24.41
CA ALA A 20 3.18 -3.17 -25.19
C ALA A 20 4.32 -3.74 -24.34
N ASP A 21 4.96 -2.90 -23.52
CA ASP A 21 6.07 -3.29 -22.65
C ASP A 21 5.66 -4.35 -21.61
N THR A 22 4.41 -4.34 -21.17
CA THR A 22 3.86 -5.29 -20.19
C THR A 22 3.14 -6.49 -20.82
N GLY A 23 3.03 -6.55 -22.16
CA GLY A 23 2.29 -7.60 -22.86
C GLY A 23 0.78 -7.58 -22.60
N ARG A 24 0.21 -6.42 -22.26
CA ARG A 24 -1.21 -6.25 -21.92
C ARG A 24 -1.92 -5.42 -22.98
N THR A 25 -3.25 -5.45 -22.98
CA THR A 25 -4.06 -4.59 -23.85
C THR A 25 -4.19 -3.19 -23.24
N LEU A 26 -4.34 -2.17 -24.08
CA LEU A 26 -4.61 -0.80 -23.62
C LEU A 26 -5.87 -0.74 -22.74
N THR A 27 -6.89 -1.52 -23.07
CA THR A 27 -8.12 -1.63 -22.27
C THR A 27 -7.84 -2.14 -20.87
N ALA A 28 -7.03 -3.20 -20.71
CA ALA A 28 -6.68 -3.74 -19.41
C ALA A 28 -5.91 -2.71 -18.55
N VAL A 29 -4.98 -1.97 -19.15
CA VAL A 29 -4.24 -0.90 -18.48
C VAL A 29 -5.20 0.20 -18.00
N LEU A 30 -6.15 0.61 -18.85
CA LEU A 30 -7.15 1.63 -18.49
C LEU A 30 -8.10 1.15 -17.39
N GLU A 31 -8.55 -0.10 -17.44
CA GLU A 31 -9.41 -0.68 -16.41
C GLU A 31 -8.72 -0.76 -15.04
N ASP A 32 -7.46 -1.20 -15.01
CA ASP A 32 -6.68 -1.28 -13.79
C ASP A 32 -6.47 0.10 -13.16
N ALA A 33 -6.09 1.09 -13.97
CA ALA A 33 -5.91 2.47 -13.50
C ALA A 33 -7.21 3.06 -12.93
N LEU A 34 -8.37 2.79 -13.57
CA LEU A 34 -9.67 3.22 -13.08
C LEU A 34 -10.05 2.54 -11.76
N ARG A 35 -9.88 1.22 -11.67
CA ARG A 35 -10.15 0.46 -10.43
C ARG A 35 -9.30 0.98 -9.28
N GLU A 36 -8.01 1.15 -9.53
CA GLU A 36 -7.07 1.65 -8.55
C GLU A 36 -7.45 3.06 -8.07
N THR A 37 -7.77 3.96 -8.99
CA THR A 37 -8.18 5.34 -8.66
C THR A 37 -9.43 5.36 -7.78
N LEU A 38 -10.43 4.53 -8.10
CA LEU A 38 -11.66 4.43 -7.31
C LEU A 38 -11.41 3.79 -5.94
N ALA A 39 -10.55 2.76 -5.86
CA ALA A 39 -10.18 2.12 -4.60
C ALA A 39 -9.37 3.06 -3.68
N ARG A 40 -8.41 3.82 -4.23
CA ARG A 40 -7.66 4.86 -3.51
C ARG A 40 -8.59 5.95 -2.98
N ARG A 41 -9.61 6.34 -3.76
CA ARG A 41 -10.64 7.30 -3.29
C ARG A 41 -11.45 6.73 -2.12
N SER A 42 -11.86 5.48 -2.19
CA SER A 42 -12.61 4.79 -1.12
C SER A 42 -11.80 4.66 0.18
N THR A 43 -10.52 4.32 0.07
CA THR A 43 -9.61 4.19 1.23
C THR A 43 -9.21 5.52 1.87
N ARG A 44 -9.46 6.66 1.20
CA ARG A 44 -9.26 8.01 1.75
C ARG A 44 -10.34 8.42 2.76
N VAL A 45 -11.33 7.57 3.03
CA VAL A 45 -12.15 7.71 4.26
C VAL A 45 -11.17 7.78 5.43
N LYS A 46 -11.16 8.92 6.13
CA LYS A 46 -10.22 9.23 7.22
C LYS A 46 -10.08 8.01 8.13
N ARG A 47 -8.99 7.23 7.96
CA ARG A 47 -8.64 6.20 8.92
C ARG A 47 -8.40 6.93 10.24
N LYS A 48 -9.17 6.58 11.27
CA LYS A 48 -8.93 7.12 12.60
C LYS A 48 -7.48 6.76 12.96
N PRO A 49 -6.67 7.72 13.44
CA PRO A 49 -5.32 7.40 13.87
C PRO A 49 -5.38 6.28 14.91
N VAL A 50 -4.57 5.24 14.72
CA VAL A 50 -4.46 4.14 15.68
C VAL A 50 -3.81 4.70 16.94
N ARG A 51 -4.56 4.71 18.05
CA ARG A 51 -3.98 4.98 19.36
C ARG A 51 -3.49 3.66 19.95
N LEU A 52 -2.18 3.44 19.90
CA LEU A 52 -1.56 2.32 20.59
C LEU A 52 -1.65 2.57 22.09
N LYS A 53 -1.92 1.50 22.86
CA LYS A 53 -1.76 1.55 24.32
C LYS A 53 -0.26 1.62 24.60
N THR A 54 0.20 2.72 25.17
CA THR A 54 1.58 2.87 25.63
C THR A 54 1.65 2.64 27.13
N VAL A 55 2.80 2.13 27.58
CA VAL A 55 3.18 2.06 28.98
C VAL A 55 4.19 3.18 29.27
N ARG A 56 4.21 3.70 30.51
CA ARG A 56 5.25 4.65 30.95
C ARG A 56 6.51 3.88 31.36
N GLY A 57 7.68 4.48 31.16
CA GLY A 57 8.98 3.94 31.58
C GLY A 57 10.14 4.63 30.87
N ASP A 58 11.37 4.28 31.25
CA ASP A 58 12.61 4.87 30.70
C ASP A 58 13.15 4.12 29.46
N GLY A 59 12.28 3.33 28.81
CA GLY A 59 12.62 2.50 27.66
C GLY A 59 12.81 1.02 28.02
N VAL A 60 13.54 0.31 27.17
CA VAL A 60 13.84 -1.12 27.37
C VAL A 60 14.90 -1.30 28.46
N ARG A 61 14.81 -2.41 29.19
CA ARG A 61 15.88 -2.81 30.13
C ARG A 61 17.19 -3.00 29.34
N PRO A 62 18.35 -2.52 29.84
CA PRO A 62 19.62 -2.71 29.16
C PRO A 62 19.88 -4.18 28.84
N GLY A 63 20.31 -4.47 27.61
CA GLY A 63 20.59 -5.83 27.14
C GLY A 63 19.35 -6.62 26.67
N VAL A 64 18.15 -6.04 26.74
CA VAL A 64 16.94 -6.63 26.14
C VAL A 64 16.81 -6.18 24.69
N ASP A 65 16.82 -7.13 23.78
CA ASP A 65 16.44 -6.95 22.40
C ASP A 65 14.96 -7.29 22.23
N LEU A 66 14.17 -6.36 21.67
CA LEU A 66 12.74 -6.58 21.43
C LEU A 66 12.47 -7.29 20.09
N ASP A 67 13.46 -7.37 19.21
CA ASP A 67 13.35 -8.07 17.93
C ASP A 67 13.66 -9.58 18.06
N ASP A 68 14.27 -10.01 19.18
CA ASP A 68 14.45 -11.42 19.54
C ASP A 68 13.35 -11.89 20.48
N THR A 69 12.33 -12.52 19.91
CA THR A 69 11.15 -12.97 20.67
C THR A 69 11.48 -14.10 21.64
N ALA A 70 12.46 -14.96 21.33
CA ALA A 70 12.79 -16.11 22.15
C ALA A 70 13.51 -15.66 23.43
N ALA A 71 14.56 -14.85 23.27
CA ALA A 71 15.32 -14.31 24.41
C ALA A 71 14.46 -13.43 25.32
N LEU A 72 13.52 -12.67 24.73
CA LEU A 72 12.58 -11.86 25.50
C LEU A 72 11.61 -12.71 26.34
N LEU A 73 11.10 -13.82 25.78
CA LEU A 73 10.17 -14.70 26.49
C LEU A 73 10.85 -15.37 27.69
N ASP A 74 12.07 -15.89 27.50
CA ASP A 74 12.84 -16.51 28.59
C ASP A 74 13.07 -15.55 29.77
N LEU A 75 13.30 -14.26 29.48
CA LEU A 75 13.45 -13.20 30.50
C LEU A 75 12.15 -12.83 31.22
N MET A 76 10.99 -13.10 30.62
CA MET A 76 9.68 -12.81 31.19
C MET A 76 9.14 -13.95 32.05
N GLU A 77 9.56 -15.18 31.76
CA GLU A 77 9.10 -16.41 32.44
C GLU A 77 10.04 -16.88 33.57
N SER A 78 11.19 -16.24 33.74
CA SER A 78 12.13 -16.44 34.87
C SER A 78 11.72 -15.68 36.13
#